data_AF-A0A3L6R9J9-F1
#
_entry.id   AF-A0A3L6R9J9-F1
#
_cell.length_a   1.000
_cell.length_b   1.000
_cell.length_c   1.000
_cell.angle_alpha   90.00
_cell.angle_beta   90.00
_cell.angle_gamma   90.00
#
_symmetry.space_group_name_H-M   'P 1'
#
loop_
_entity.id
_entity.type
_entity.pdbx_description
1 polymer ?
#
loop_
_entity_poly.entity_id
_entity_poly.type
_entity_poly.pdbx_seq_one_letter_code
_entity_poly.pdbx_strand_id
1 'polypeptide(L)'
;MTTSGIKWKEFKADLKEKYFDETLTDEELKARTERAKACRAKLQLLHTSGSMSHASARHNLGEELGRPARRDEVFVKTYTRKNGVPSRQAAPKIDEIKEVLEAYLELMDKTIQQGDAYAVVCGLKEPKGCVRVLGLGPTPQEIGTPGLKSYMPTRIQMEAPRS
;
A
#
# COMPACT_ATOMS: atom_id res chain seq x y z
N MET A 1 12.58 -38.88 13.13
CA MET A 1 11.93 -37.57 13.23
C MET A 1 13.01 -36.49 13.36
N THR A 2 13.15 -35.58 12.40
CA THR A 2 14.09 -34.46 12.50
C THR A 2 13.68 -33.56 13.66
N THR A 3 14.59 -33.33 14.60
CA THR A 3 14.36 -32.42 15.73
C THR A 3 14.24 -30.98 15.21
N SER A 4 13.52 -30.12 15.93
CA SER A 4 13.35 -28.70 15.55
C SER A 4 14.69 -27.98 15.33
N GLY A 5 15.75 -28.39 16.03
CA GLY A 5 17.10 -27.86 15.86
C GLY A 5 17.75 -28.22 14.51
N ILE A 6 17.47 -29.40 13.96
CA ILE A 6 18.00 -29.80 12.65
C ILE A 6 17.27 -29.03 11.54
N LYS A 7 15.93 -28.93 11.63
CA LYS A 7 15.13 -28.15 10.68
C LYS A 7 15.57 -26.68 10.61
N TRP A 8 15.91 -26.09 11.76
CA TRP A 8 16.40 -24.72 11.81
C TRP A 8 17.80 -24.55 11.18
N LYS A 9 18.67 -25.54 11.35
CA LYS A 9 20.01 -25.54 10.73
C LYS A 9 19.90 -25.66 9.20
N GLU A 10 19.09 -26.59 8.70
CA GLU A 10 18.83 -26.78 7.27
C GLU A 10 18.22 -25.51 6.65
N PHE A 11 17.20 -24.94 7.28
CA PHE A 11 16.60 -23.68 6.83
C PHE A 11 17.61 -22.53 6.74
N LYS A 12 18.53 -22.40 7.70
CA LYS A 12 19.59 -21.38 7.64
C LYS A 12 20.60 -21.66 6.53
N ALA A 13 20.92 -22.92 6.25
CA ALA A 13 21.80 -23.29 5.15
C ALA A 13 21.17 -22.88 3.81
N ASP A 14 19.89 -23.20 3.60
CA ASP A 14 19.12 -22.82 2.40
C ASP A 14 19.08 -21.29 2.21
N LEU A 15 18.88 -20.54 3.31
CA LEU A 15 18.89 -19.08 3.25
C LEU A 15 20.27 -18.53 2.88
N LYS A 16 21.33 -19.11 3.43
CA LYS A 16 22.70 -18.69 3.11
C LYS A 16 22.98 -18.96 1.63
N GLU A 17 22.68 -20.15 1.13
CA GLU A 17 22.89 -20.49 -0.29
C GLU A 17 22.15 -19.54 -1.24
N LYS A 18 20.90 -19.19 -0.92
CA LYS A 18 20.07 -18.34 -1.79
C LYS A 18 20.43 -16.86 -1.77
N TYR A 19 20.87 -16.32 -0.63
CA TYR A 19 20.95 -14.87 -0.41
C TYR A 19 22.32 -14.36 0.00
N PHE A 20 23.25 -15.23 0.40
CA PHE A 20 24.60 -14.83 0.75
C PHE A 20 25.42 -14.65 -0.52
N ASP A 21 25.88 -13.42 -0.74
CA ASP A 21 26.77 -13.07 -1.82
C ASP A 21 28.17 -12.84 -1.22
N GLU A 22 29.08 -13.77 -1.47
CA GLU A 22 30.45 -13.74 -0.94
C GLU A 22 31.28 -12.59 -1.54
N THR A 23 30.84 -12.02 -2.66
CA THR A 23 31.53 -10.89 -3.32
C THR A 23 31.19 -9.55 -2.70
N LEU A 24 30.18 -9.49 -1.84
CA LEU A 24 29.69 -8.25 -1.27
C LEU A 24 30.49 -7.86 -0.03
N THR A 25 31.10 -6.68 -0.06
CA THR A 25 31.95 -6.19 1.03
C THR A 25 31.12 -5.73 2.25
N ASP A 26 31.74 -5.73 3.42
CA ASP A 26 31.14 -5.22 4.66
C ASP A 26 30.70 -3.75 4.55
N GLU A 27 31.43 -2.95 3.78
CA GLU A 27 31.10 -1.55 3.53
C GLU A 27 29.83 -1.40 2.68
N GLU A 28 29.69 -2.22 1.64
CA GLU A 28 28.48 -2.25 0.80
C GLU A 28 27.26 -2.74 1.58
N LEU A 29 27.43 -3.71 2.47
CA LEU A 29 26.38 -4.19 3.38
C LEU A 29 25.92 -3.09 4.34
N LYS A 30 26.85 -2.34 4.93
CA LYS A 30 26.54 -1.16 5.76
C LYS A 30 25.81 -0.09 4.95
N ALA A 31 26.29 0.23 3.75
CA ALA A 31 25.66 1.21 2.87
C ALA A 31 24.22 0.80 2.47
N ARG A 32 23.97 -0.48 2.17
CA ARG A 32 22.63 -1.03 1.91
C ARG A 32 21.71 -0.86 3.12
N THR A 33 22.23 -1.13 4.32
CA THR A 33 21.48 -1.00 5.58
C THR A 33 21.11 0.45 5.87
N GLU A 34 22.07 1.38 5.72
CA GLU A 34 21.80 2.81 5.92
C GLU A 34 20.80 3.36 4.90
N ARG A 35 20.91 2.94 3.63
CA ARG A 35 19.91 3.28 2.61
C ARG A 35 18.52 2.76 3.00
N ALA A 36 18.42 1.54 3.50
CA ALA A 36 17.15 0.96 3.94
C ALA A 36 16.57 1.71 5.15
N LYS A 37 17.40 2.08 6.14
CA LYS A 37 16.98 2.92 7.29
C LYS A 37 16.49 4.28 6.82
N ALA A 38 17.21 4.94 5.92
CA ALA A 38 16.82 6.22 5.36
C ALA A 38 15.49 6.13 4.58
N CYS A 39 15.26 5.06 3.83
CA CYS A 39 13.97 4.81 3.16
C CYS A 39 12.84 4.59 4.18
N ARG A 40 13.06 3.78 5.22
CA ARG A 40 12.06 3.54 6.28
C ARG A 40 11.73 4.79 7.08
N ALA A 41 12.71 5.66 7.34
CA ALA A 41 12.50 6.93 8.03
C ALA A 41 11.56 7.89 7.27
N LYS A 42 11.44 7.74 5.94
CA LYS A 42 10.50 8.51 5.12
C LYS A 42 9.06 8.01 5.20
N LEU A 43 8.81 6.86 5.81
CA LEU A 43 7.46 6.32 5.96
C LEU A 43 6.72 7.04 7.11
N GLN A 44 5.86 7.99 6.75
CA GLN A 44 5.19 8.90 7.70
C GLN A 44 3.68 8.61 7.87
N LEU A 45 3.17 7.49 7.33
CA LEU A 45 1.76 7.16 7.44
C LEU A 45 1.62 5.64 7.52
N LEU A 46 1.74 5.11 8.75
CA LEU A 46 1.63 3.67 9.01
C LEU A 46 0.19 3.31 9.36
N HIS A 47 -0.29 2.21 8.76
CA HIS A 47 -1.58 1.62 9.10
C HIS A 47 -1.52 0.93 10.47
N THR A 48 -2.66 0.80 11.13
CA THR A 48 -2.81 0.23 12.49
C THR A 48 -3.55 -1.10 12.50
N SER A 49 -3.94 -1.65 11.33
CA SER A 49 -4.64 -2.94 11.20
C SER A 49 -3.75 -4.18 11.40
N GLY A 50 -2.48 -3.99 11.75
CA GLY A 50 -1.53 -5.09 12.01
C GLY A 50 -1.32 -5.95 10.76
N SER A 51 -1.49 -7.26 10.90
CA SER A 51 -1.37 -8.25 9.81
C SER A 51 -2.56 -8.26 8.85
N MET A 52 -3.62 -7.48 9.09
CA MET A 52 -4.74 -7.38 8.16
C MET A 52 -4.40 -6.41 7.03
N SER A 53 -4.46 -6.92 5.80
CA SER A 53 -4.26 -6.12 4.59
C SER A 53 -5.41 -5.14 4.36
N HIS A 54 -5.18 -4.09 3.56
CA HIS A 54 -6.26 -3.20 3.11
C HIS A 54 -7.35 -3.95 2.32
N ALA A 55 -6.98 -4.94 1.50
CA ALA A 55 -7.95 -5.72 0.73
C ALA A 55 -8.88 -6.53 1.65
N SER A 56 -8.32 -7.17 2.68
CA SER A 56 -9.08 -7.89 3.70
C SER A 56 -9.94 -6.93 4.54
N ALA A 57 -9.38 -5.80 4.95
CA ALA A 57 -10.11 -4.79 5.72
C ALA A 57 -11.31 -4.24 4.93
N ARG A 58 -11.14 -4.00 3.62
CA ARG A 58 -12.22 -3.59 2.71
C ARG A 58 -13.30 -4.66 2.59
N HIS A 59 -12.93 -5.92 2.44
CA HIS A 59 -13.89 -7.01 2.36
C HIS A 59 -14.71 -7.13 3.65
N ASN A 60 -14.03 -7.24 4.80
CA ASN A 60 -14.70 -7.35 6.10
C ASN A 60 -15.61 -6.14 6.38
N LEU A 61 -15.16 -4.93 6.06
CA LEU A 61 -15.96 -3.72 6.22
C LEU A 61 -17.17 -3.71 5.28
N GLY A 62 -17.04 -4.27 4.07
CA GLY A 62 -18.16 -4.40 3.14
C GLY A 62 -19.22 -5.38 3.62
N GLU A 63 -18.80 -6.50 4.22
CA GLU A 63 -19.70 -7.46 4.87
C GLU A 63 -20.41 -6.80 6.09
N GLU A 64 -19.68 -6.04 6.92
CA GLU A 64 -20.25 -5.29 8.06
C GLU A 64 -21.31 -4.26 7.61
N LEU A 65 -21.09 -3.59 6.48
CA LEU A 65 -21.99 -2.56 5.95
C LEU A 65 -23.11 -3.11 5.05
N GLY A 66 -23.02 -4.37 4.62
CA GLY A 66 -23.92 -4.96 3.61
C GLY A 66 -23.79 -4.33 2.22
N ARG A 67 -22.73 -3.55 1.97
CA ARG A 67 -22.43 -2.88 0.70
C ARG A 67 -20.92 -2.77 0.49
N PRO A 68 -20.43 -2.58 -0.74
CA PRO A 68 -19.01 -2.30 -0.96
C PRO A 68 -18.52 -1.12 -0.11
N ALA A 69 -17.46 -1.35 0.66
CA ALA A 69 -16.86 -0.31 1.50
C ALA A 69 -16.18 0.76 0.63
N ARG A 70 -16.39 2.02 0.99
CA ARG A 70 -15.78 3.16 0.30
C ARG A 70 -14.32 3.30 0.69
N ARG A 71 -13.54 3.96 -0.17
CA ARG A 71 -12.08 4.08 0.03
C ARG A 71 -11.73 4.85 1.29
N ASP A 72 -12.43 5.93 1.57
CA ASP A 72 -12.31 6.73 2.79
C ASP A 72 -12.66 5.91 4.04
N GLU A 73 -13.72 5.11 4.02
CA GLU A 73 -14.12 4.24 5.13
C GLU A 73 -13.02 3.20 5.45
N VAL A 74 -12.44 2.58 4.40
CA VAL A 74 -11.31 1.65 4.56
C VAL A 74 -10.09 2.37 5.14
N PHE A 75 -9.83 3.61 4.72
CA PHE A 75 -8.75 4.41 5.31
C PHE A 75 -9.00 4.64 6.79
N VAL A 76 -10.17 5.16 7.17
CA VAL A 76 -10.52 5.38 8.58
C VAL A 76 -10.38 4.09 9.40
N LYS A 77 -10.90 2.96 8.91
CA LYS A 77 -10.81 1.65 9.60
C LYS A 77 -9.36 1.19 9.78
N THR A 78 -8.52 1.35 8.75
CA THR A 78 -7.14 0.82 8.77
C THR A 78 -6.16 1.71 9.51
N TYR A 79 -6.47 2.98 9.69
CA TYR A 79 -5.64 3.95 10.43
C TYR A 79 -6.19 4.30 11.82
N THR A 80 -7.31 3.69 12.20
CA THR A 80 -7.85 3.72 13.55
C THR A 80 -7.49 2.44 14.29
N ARG A 81 -7.05 2.58 15.54
CA ARG A 81 -6.74 1.45 16.42
C ARG A 81 -8.03 0.85 17.00
N LYS A 82 -7.93 -0.34 17.61
CA LYS A 82 -9.08 -1.01 18.25
C LYS A 82 -9.74 -0.19 19.37
N ASN A 83 -8.99 0.72 19.99
CA ASN A 83 -9.50 1.64 21.01
C ASN A 83 -10.20 2.88 20.42
N GLY A 84 -10.41 2.94 19.11
CA GLY A 84 -11.06 4.06 18.43
C GLY A 84 -10.15 5.28 18.21
N VAL A 85 -8.90 5.25 18.69
CA VAL A 85 -7.97 6.37 18.55
C VAL A 85 -7.20 6.25 17.23
N PRO A 86 -7.25 7.25 16.34
CA PRO A 86 -6.46 7.25 15.12
C PRO A 86 -4.95 7.42 15.41
N SER A 87 -4.11 6.96 14.49
CA SER A 87 -2.67 7.24 14.60
C SER A 87 -2.40 8.74 14.51
N ARG A 88 -1.37 9.23 15.21
CA ARG A 88 -1.02 10.68 15.27
C ARG A 88 -0.93 11.33 13.89
N GLN A 89 -0.40 10.60 12.91
CA GLN A 89 -0.18 11.09 11.55
C GLN A 89 -1.44 10.97 10.68
N ALA A 90 -2.34 10.05 10.99
CA ALA A 90 -3.58 9.85 10.24
C ALA A 90 -4.73 10.72 10.76
N ALA A 91 -4.73 11.09 12.05
CA ALA A 91 -5.74 11.94 12.67
C ALA A 91 -6.11 13.18 11.83
N PRO A 92 -5.16 14.06 11.43
CA PRO A 92 -5.51 15.27 10.66
C PRO A 92 -6.17 14.94 9.32
N LYS A 93 -5.72 13.88 8.64
CA LYS A 93 -6.30 13.45 7.36
C LYS A 93 -7.70 12.87 7.52
N ILE A 94 -7.93 12.13 8.61
CA ILE A 94 -9.25 11.57 8.93
C ILE A 94 -10.23 12.70 9.21
N ASP A 95 -9.80 13.73 9.94
CA ASP A 95 -10.67 14.87 10.24
C ASP A 95 -10.94 15.70 8.98
N GLU A 96 -9.94 15.95 8.13
CA GLU A 96 -10.13 16.60 6.83
C GLU A 96 -11.07 15.81 5.91
N ILE A 97 -10.99 14.48 5.91
CA ILE A 97 -11.94 13.64 5.16
C ILE A 97 -13.37 13.82 5.66
N LYS A 98 -13.58 13.90 6.98
CA LYS A 98 -14.92 14.14 7.56
C LYS A 98 -15.45 15.51 7.16
N GLU A 99 -14.63 16.56 7.26
CA GLU A 99 -15.00 17.93 6.87
C GLU A 99 -15.39 18.00 5.39
N VAL A 100 -14.62 17.35 4.51
CA VAL A 100 -14.92 17.28 3.07
C VAL A 100 -16.24 16.56 2.80
N LEU A 101 -16.54 15.50 3.54
CA LEU A 101 -17.80 14.76 3.41
C LEU A 101 -18.99 15.56 3.91
N GLU A 102 -18.84 16.33 4.99
CA GLU A 102 -19.87 17.22 5.52
C GLU A 102 -20.17 18.37 4.55
N ALA A 103 -19.13 18.96 3.94
CA ALA A 103 -19.28 20.06 3.00
C ALA A 103 -19.84 19.61 1.64
N TYR A 104 -19.47 18.42 1.17
CA TYR A 104 -19.77 17.93 -0.17
C TYR A 104 -20.26 16.48 -0.13
N LEU A 105 -21.53 16.30 0.22
CA LEU A 105 -22.17 14.98 0.28
C LEU A 105 -22.10 14.22 -1.06
N GLU A 106 -22.04 14.92 -2.19
CA GLU A 106 -21.90 14.32 -3.54
C GLU A 106 -20.59 13.52 -3.71
N LEU A 107 -19.56 13.78 -2.91
CA LEU A 107 -18.31 13.01 -2.94
C LEU A 107 -18.48 11.57 -2.48
N MET A 108 -19.60 11.24 -1.80
CA MET A 108 -19.86 9.88 -1.35
C MET A 108 -20.08 8.91 -2.50
N ASP A 109 -20.68 9.38 -3.59
CA ASP A 109 -21.04 8.58 -4.76
C ASP A 109 -19.96 8.62 -5.85
N LYS A 110 -18.96 9.50 -5.71
CA LYS A 110 -17.87 9.63 -6.68
C LYS A 110 -16.95 8.42 -6.62
N THR A 111 -16.64 7.89 -7.79
CA THR A 111 -15.67 6.80 -7.93
C THR A 111 -14.23 7.33 -7.79
N ILE A 112 -13.27 6.43 -7.63
CA ILE A 112 -11.84 6.77 -7.56
C ILE A 112 -11.38 7.57 -8.79
N GLN A 113 -11.93 7.27 -9.97
CA GLN A 113 -11.67 7.98 -11.23
C GLN A 113 -12.11 9.44 -11.20
N GLN A 114 -13.25 9.70 -10.55
CA GLN A 114 -13.89 11.01 -10.50
C GLN A 114 -13.31 11.91 -9.40
N GLY A 115 -12.41 11.38 -8.58
CA GLY A 115 -11.86 12.08 -7.41
C GLY A 115 -12.80 11.98 -6.22
N ASP A 116 -12.83 10.80 -5.60
CA ASP A 116 -13.56 10.57 -4.35
C ASP A 116 -13.05 11.45 -3.18
N ALA A 117 -13.76 11.43 -2.04
CA ALA A 117 -13.38 12.21 -0.86
C ALA A 117 -11.93 11.96 -0.39
N TYR A 118 -11.46 10.71 -0.49
CA TYR A 118 -10.07 10.38 -0.14
C TYR A 118 -9.06 11.04 -1.10
N ALA A 119 -9.37 11.09 -2.40
CA ALA A 119 -8.53 11.74 -3.41
C ALA A 119 -8.43 13.24 -3.18
N VAL A 120 -9.50 13.89 -2.72
CA VAL A 120 -9.49 15.33 -2.42
C VAL A 120 -8.46 15.64 -1.34
N VAL A 121 -8.46 14.88 -0.23
CA VAL A 121 -7.56 15.09 0.91
C VAL A 121 -6.13 14.62 0.65
N CYS A 122 -5.98 13.40 0.13
CA CYS A 122 -4.66 12.82 -0.07
C CYS A 122 -4.03 13.19 -1.42
N GLY A 123 -4.71 14.01 -2.23
CA GLY A 123 -4.29 14.45 -3.56
C GLY A 123 -4.83 13.56 -4.68
N LEU A 124 -5.29 14.19 -5.77
CA LEU A 124 -5.95 13.51 -6.89
C LEU A 124 -5.05 12.53 -7.65
N LYS A 125 -3.73 12.77 -7.62
CA LYS A 125 -2.75 11.97 -8.34
C LYS A 125 -2.35 10.73 -7.52
N GLU A 126 -2.66 9.55 -8.06
CA GLU A 126 -2.23 8.28 -7.49
C GLU A 126 -0.73 7.98 -7.76
N PRO A 127 -0.06 7.21 -6.88
CA PRO A 127 1.34 6.83 -7.08
C PRO A 127 1.49 5.83 -8.23
N LYS A 128 2.70 5.72 -8.79
CA LYS A 128 3.04 4.62 -9.70
C LYS A 128 2.96 3.28 -8.96
N GLY A 129 2.28 2.28 -9.54
CA GLY A 129 2.10 0.97 -8.91
C GLY A 129 0.62 0.71 -8.65
N CYS A 130 0.24 0.49 -7.39
CA CYS A 130 -1.14 0.23 -6.99
C CYS A 130 -1.82 1.50 -6.44
N VAL A 131 -3.14 1.57 -6.61
CA VAL A 131 -3.98 2.62 -6.04
C VAL A 131 -3.93 2.56 -4.51
N ARG A 132 -3.85 3.74 -3.86
CA ARG A 132 -3.80 3.82 -2.39
C ARG A 132 -5.04 3.20 -1.74
N VAL A 133 -4.85 2.62 -0.56
CA VAL A 133 -5.92 2.04 0.29
C VAL A 133 -6.63 0.82 -0.32
N LEU A 134 -6.23 0.35 -1.51
CA LEU A 134 -6.73 -0.89 -2.11
C LEU A 134 -5.83 -2.11 -1.88
N GLY A 135 -4.63 -1.91 -1.30
CA GLY A 135 -3.64 -2.97 -1.08
C GLY A 135 -2.89 -3.35 -2.36
N LEU A 136 -2.60 -4.64 -2.56
CA LEU A 136 -2.13 -5.20 -3.83
C LEU A 136 -3.30 -5.28 -4.83
N GLY A 137 -3.97 -4.15 -5.02
CA GLY A 137 -5.15 -3.98 -5.85
C GLY A 137 -4.78 -3.42 -7.23
N PRO A 138 -5.80 -2.89 -7.94
CA PRO A 138 -5.61 -2.46 -9.31
C PRO A 138 -4.62 -1.31 -9.42
N THR A 139 -3.98 -1.23 -10.58
CA THR A 139 -3.09 -0.11 -10.91
C THR A 139 -3.91 1.12 -11.32
N PRO A 140 -3.42 2.36 -11.09
CA PRO A 140 -4.06 3.58 -11.55
C PRO A 140 -4.46 3.57 -13.03
N GLN A 141 -3.70 2.84 -13.86
CA GLN A 141 -3.93 2.68 -15.30
C GLN A 141 -5.09 1.74 -15.61
N GLU A 142 -5.19 0.61 -14.92
CA GLU A 142 -6.32 -0.32 -15.06
C GLU A 142 -7.65 0.36 -14.75
N ILE A 143 -7.66 1.23 -13.74
CA ILE A 143 -8.84 2.00 -13.37
C ILE A 143 -8.88 3.37 -14.06
N GLY A 144 -8.02 3.72 -14.99
CA GLY A 144 -8.12 4.97 -15.76
C GLY A 144 -8.08 6.27 -14.94
N THR A 145 -7.38 6.30 -13.80
CA THR A 145 -7.27 7.53 -13.00
C THR A 145 -6.44 8.62 -13.71
N PRO A 146 -6.85 9.91 -13.59
CA PRO A 146 -6.15 11.01 -14.24
C PRO A 146 -4.75 11.23 -13.60
N GLY A 147 -3.77 11.58 -14.45
CA GLY A 147 -2.44 12.03 -13.98
C GLY A 147 -1.32 10.98 -14.03
N LEU A 148 -1.59 9.76 -14.50
CA LEU A 148 -0.55 8.74 -14.71
C LEU A 148 -0.70 8.02 -16.06
N LYS A 149 0.10 8.43 -17.06
CA LYS A 149 0.35 7.63 -18.27
C LYS A 149 1.63 6.83 -18.04
N SER A 150 1.55 5.52 -17.80
CA SER A 150 2.75 4.68 -17.94
C SER A 150 2.96 4.39 -19.41
N TYR A 151 4.17 4.66 -19.89
CA TYR A 151 4.61 4.07 -21.14
C TYR A 151 4.66 2.55 -20.98
N MET A 152 4.23 1.83 -22.02
CA MET A 152 4.49 0.40 -22.15
C MET A 152 5.98 0.16 -21.89
N PRO A 153 6.37 -0.85 -21.09
CA PRO A 153 7.78 -1.19 -20.90
C PRO A 153 8.44 -1.39 -22.27
N THR A 154 9.64 -0.83 -22.48
CA THR A 154 10.34 -0.89 -23.77
C THR A 154 10.46 -2.32 -24.28
N ARG A 155 10.60 -3.29 -23.37
CA ARG A 155 10.57 -4.72 -23.67
C ARG A 155 9.30 -5.16 -24.41
N ILE A 156 8.12 -4.80 -23.88
CA ILE A 156 6.83 -5.13 -24.51
C ILE A 156 6.66 -4.37 -25.84
N GLN A 157 7.18 -3.14 -25.93
CA GLN A 157 7.15 -2.37 -27.18
C GLN A 157 8.03 -2.98 -28.28
N MET A 158 9.14 -3.63 -27.94
CA MET A 158 10.01 -4.32 -28.90
C MET A 158 9.48 -5.71 -29.29
N GLU A 159 8.69 -6.35 -28.44
CA GLU A 159 8.03 -7.65 -28.71
C GLU A 159 6.73 -7.49 -29.52
N ALA A 160 6.13 -6.30 -29.54
CA ALA A 160 5.00 -6.00 -30.40
C ALA A 160 5.44 -5.97 -31.88
N PRO A 161 4.74 -6.66 -32.79
CA PRO A 161 5.08 -6.61 -34.21
C PRO A 161 4.98 -5.16 -34.69
N ARG A 162 6.07 -4.63 -35.24
CA ARG A 162 6.05 -3.35 -35.94
C ARG A 162 5.12 -3.50 -37.16
N SER A 163 4.03 -2.75 -37.15
CA SER A 163 3.07 -2.61 -38.25
C SER A 163 3.74 -2.08 -39.51
#